data_AF-A0A9D6RNP0-F1
#
_entry.id   AF-A0A9D6RNP0-F1
#
_cell.length_a   1.000
_cell.length_b   1.000
_cell.length_c   1.000
_cell.angle_alpha   90.00
_cell.angle_beta   90.00
_cell.angle_gamma   90.00
#
_symmetry.space_group_name_H-M   'P 1'
#
loop_
_entity.id
_entity.type
_entity.pdbx_description
1 polymer ?
#
loop_
_entity_poly.entity_id
_entity_poly.type
_entity_poly.pdbx_seq_one_letter_code
_entity_poly.pdbx_strand_id
1 'polypeptide(L)'
;MKTTPQSSRPLRSGFTLLEIAVSLAVIGFAIVAVLGVLPTGLNIQRDTRERTIVLQDASYFVEAIRHGASDVTEAYPSTQLANSVQRMWRVFEDQNSVRTTELADRTRDFPTDGDVIRLLSEPSHDLPGGVRYLYSVALLRSLSGSASEKGGRAPDNRISFSYLLKSQILPIDTTIPFETLTRAVTNQVNLDVANTLETVTLGELRQREKGWLRLGTNLSEMRFTIYWPPIPEDYSPDARYKNKIALRTFTSGAVGTNSLSVYSIQPRRFL
;
A
#
# COMPACT_ATOMS: atom_id res chain seq x y z
N MET A 1 95.91 37.64 13.89
CA MET A 1 95.10 36.77 14.76
C MET A 1 93.63 37.09 14.47
N LYS A 2 92.91 36.22 13.78
CA LYS A 2 91.58 36.50 13.20
C LYS A 2 90.56 35.59 13.91
N THR A 3 89.64 36.16 14.68
CA THR A 3 88.57 35.42 15.36
C THR A 3 87.30 35.50 14.49
N THR A 4 86.83 34.34 14.04
CA THR A 4 85.58 34.21 13.27
C THR A 4 84.40 34.15 14.25
N PRO A 5 83.28 34.87 14.01
CA PRO A 5 82.11 34.79 14.87
C PRO A 5 81.37 33.46 14.64
N GLN A 6 81.07 32.72 15.71
CA GLN A 6 80.21 31.55 15.66
C GLN A 6 78.76 31.99 15.40
N SER A 7 78.20 31.52 14.28
CA SER A 7 76.78 31.61 13.95
C SER A 7 75.99 30.67 14.88
N SER A 8 75.28 31.25 15.85
CA SER A 8 74.30 30.54 16.68
C SER A 8 73.08 30.18 15.83
N ARG A 9 72.99 28.91 15.43
CA ARG A 9 71.79 28.38 14.76
C ARG A 9 70.62 28.38 15.77
N PRO A 10 69.45 28.94 15.44
CA PRO A 10 68.29 28.82 16.32
C PRO A 10 67.91 27.34 16.43
N LEU A 11 67.89 26.83 17.67
CA LEU A 11 67.30 25.54 18.00
C LEU A 11 65.81 25.62 17.64
N ARG A 12 65.44 24.99 16.51
CA ARG A 12 64.02 24.81 16.18
C ARG A 12 63.43 23.91 17.27
N SER A 13 62.50 24.45 18.05
CA SER A 13 61.70 23.68 19.00
C SER A 13 60.91 22.64 18.21
N GLY A 14 61.24 21.36 18.39
CA GLY A 14 60.41 20.25 17.92
C GLY A 14 59.15 20.13 18.76
N PHE A 15 58.12 19.45 18.26
CA PHE A 15 56.91 19.16 19.02
C PHE A 15 57.25 18.33 20.26
N THR A 16 56.68 18.72 21.39
CA THR A 16 56.80 17.96 22.63
C THR A 16 55.95 16.69 22.55
N LEU A 17 56.38 15.64 23.24
CA LEU A 17 55.64 14.37 23.30
C LEU A 17 54.20 14.57 23.79
N LEU A 18 54.00 15.53 24.70
CA LEU A 18 52.70 15.94 25.22
C LEU A 18 51.80 16.54 24.14
N GLU A 19 52.31 17.47 23.32
CA GLU A 19 51.53 18.09 22.23
C GLU A 19 51.07 17.05 21.21
N ILE A 20 51.94 16.08 20.87
CA ILE A 20 51.57 14.98 19.98
C ILE A 20 50.51 14.09 20.64
N ALA A 21 50.64 13.78 21.92
CA ALA A 21 49.67 12.95 22.64
C ALA A 21 48.28 13.59 22.71
N VAL A 22 48.20 14.89 23.02
CA VAL A 22 46.93 15.62 23.05
C VAL A 22 46.33 15.73 21.65
N SER A 23 47.15 15.98 20.63
CA SER A 23 46.69 16.03 19.23
C SER A 23 46.10 14.70 18.78
N LEU A 24 46.76 13.58 19.11
CA LEU A 24 46.25 12.24 18.80
C LEU A 24 44.97 11.92 19.57
N ALA A 25 44.84 12.35 20.83
CA ALA A 25 43.63 12.17 21.61
C ALA A 25 42.43 12.92 20.99
N VAL A 26 42.63 14.17 20.56
CA VAL A 26 41.58 14.98 19.91
C VAL A 26 41.17 14.40 18.57
N ILE A 27 42.14 13.99 17.73
CA ILE A 27 41.86 13.35 16.43
C ILE A 27 41.11 12.03 16.64
N GLY A 28 41.53 11.22 17.62
CA GLY A 28 40.86 9.96 17.97
C GLY A 28 39.40 10.19 18.36
N PHE A 29 39.13 11.18 19.20
CA PHE A 29 37.76 11.54 19.59
C PHE A 29 36.92 12.00 18.39
N ALA A 30 37.49 12.83 17.51
CA ALA A 30 36.80 13.33 16.32
C ALA A 30 36.40 12.21 15.34
N ILE A 31 37.30 11.24 15.12
CA ILE A 31 37.01 10.08 14.25
C ILE A 31 35.89 9.23 14.83
N VAL A 32 35.90 8.98 16.15
CA VAL A 32 34.82 8.25 16.83
C VAL A 32 33.48 8.98 16.69
N ALA A 33 33.48 10.31 16.81
CA ALA A 33 32.27 11.10 16.64
C ALA A 33 31.69 10.98 15.20
N VAL A 34 32.53 11.12 14.16
CA VAL A 34 32.08 11.04 12.76
C VAL A 34 31.65 9.63 12.38
N LEU A 35 32.43 8.61 12.73
CA LEU A 35 32.09 7.22 12.46
C LEU A 35 30.87 6.76 13.27
N GLY A 36 30.64 7.34 14.46
CA GLY A 36 29.46 7.05 15.27
C GLY A 36 28.15 7.53 14.64
N VAL A 37 28.16 8.65 13.92
CA VAL A 37 26.94 9.21 13.29
C VAL A 37 26.67 8.67 11.88
N LEU A 38 27.69 8.17 11.18
CA LEU A 38 27.56 7.66 9.80
C LEU A 38 26.54 6.51 9.65
N PRO A 39 26.50 5.48 10.52
CA PRO A 39 25.50 4.42 10.44
C PRO A 39 24.07 4.97 10.52
N THR A 40 23.84 5.96 11.38
CA THR A 40 22.54 6.62 11.54
C THR A 40 22.14 7.35 10.26
N GLY A 41 23.07 8.12 9.66
CA GLY A 41 22.84 8.81 8.40
C GLY A 41 22.48 7.86 7.25
N LEU A 42 23.21 6.75 7.12
CA LEU A 42 22.92 5.74 6.09
C LEU A 42 21.55 5.07 6.30
N ASN A 43 21.18 4.76 7.54
CA ASN A 43 19.87 4.18 7.85
C ASN A 43 18.73 5.14 7.48
N ILE A 44 18.89 6.45 7.76
CA ILE A 44 17.88 7.46 7.40
C ILE A 44 17.75 7.60 5.88
N GLN A 45 18.87 7.63 5.14
CA GLN A 45 18.85 7.70 3.68
C GLN A 45 18.16 6.48 3.07
N ARG A 46 18.46 5.28 3.59
CA ARG A 46 17.82 4.05 3.17
C ARG A 46 16.31 4.08 3.42
N ASP A 47 15.89 4.43 4.63
CA ASP A 47 14.46 4.49 4.99
C ASP A 47 13.70 5.53 4.15
N THR A 48 14.34 6.67 3.86
CA THR A 48 13.77 7.71 3.00
C THR A 48 13.61 7.23 1.56
N ARG A 49 14.61 6.51 1.03
CA ARG A 49 14.55 5.91 -0.31
C ARG A 49 13.44 4.87 -0.40
N GLU A 50 13.40 3.94 0.56
CA GLU A 50 12.38 2.88 0.63
C GLU A 50 10.96 3.47 0.73
N ARG A 51 10.76 4.49 1.58
CA ARG A 51 9.48 5.18 1.70
C ARG A 51 9.04 5.86 0.41
N THR A 52 9.97 6.47 -0.33
CA THR A 52 9.68 7.14 -1.61
C THR A 52 9.24 6.13 -2.66
N ILE A 53 9.95 5.01 -2.76
CA ILE A 53 9.60 3.88 -3.63
C ILE A 53 8.19 3.38 -3.32
N VAL A 54 7.89 3.12 -2.04
CA VAL A 54 6.57 2.64 -1.61
C VAL A 54 5.47 3.64 -1.98
N LEU A 55 5.69 4.94 -1.78
CA LEU A 55 4.69 5.96 -2.12
C LEU A 55 4.43 6.05 -3.63
N GLN A 56 5.48 5.92 -4.45
CA GLN A 56 5.35 5.90 -5.90
C GLN A 56 4.55 4.67 -6.37
N ASP A 57 4.93 3.48 -5.89
CA ASP A 57 4.24 2.23 -6.24
C ASP A 57 2.80 2.23 -5.72
N ALA A 58 2.53 2.77 -4.53
CA ALA A 58 1.18 2.84 -3.99
C ALA A 58 0.25 3.71 -4.83
N SER A 59 0.77 4.82 -5.37
CA SER A 59 0.02 5.69 -6.28
C SER A 59 -0.34 4.94 -7.57
N TYR A 60 0.58 4.10 -8.08
CA TYR A 60 0.31 3.23 -9.21
C TYR A 60 -0.82 2.22 -8.91
N PHE A 61 -0.82 1.56 -7.74
CA PHE A 61 -1.90 0.62 -7.39
C PHE A 61 -3.27 1.28 -7.25
N VAL A 62 -3.33 2.45 -6.64
CA VAL A 62 -4.57 3.23 -6.53
C VAL A 62 -5.11 3.54 -7.92
N GLU A 63 -4.26 3.97 -8.83
CA GLU A 63 -4.67 4.33 -10.18
C GLU A 63 -5.04 3.11 -11.03
N ALA A 64 -4.30 2.02 -10.90
CA ALA A 64 -4.57 0.77 -11.59
C ALA A 64 -5.93 0.17 -11.16
N ILE A 65 -6.26 0.19 -9.86
CA ILE A 65 -7.57 -0.30 -9.39
C ILE A 65 -8.71 0.66 -9.75
N ARG A 66 -8.47 1.98 -9.77
CA ARG A 66 -9.46 2.97 -10.25
C ARG A 66 -9.79 2.81 -11.72
N HIS A 67 -8.83 2.41 -12.55
CA HIS A 67 -9.07 2.12 -13.97
C HIS A 67 -9.58 0.70 -14.22
N GLY A 68 -9.43 -0.19 -13.25
CA GLY A 68 -9.82 -1.58 -13.33
C GLY A 68 -8.85 -2.40 -14.18
N ALA A 69 -9.00 -3.71 -14.14
CA ALA A 69 -8.20 -4.65 -14.92
C ALA A 69 -8.59 -4.60 -16.42
N SER A 70 -8.15 -3.58 -17.15
CA SER A 70 -8.46 -3.39 -18.58
C SER A 70 -7.70 -4.35 -19.51
N ASP A 71 -6.57 -4.89 -19.06
CA ASP A 71 -5.57 -5.48 -19.96
C ASP A 71 -5.87 -6.94 -20.36
N VAL A 72 -6.93 -7.55 -19.79
CA VAL A 72 -7.25 -8.98 -19.99
C VAL A 72 -7.66 -9.30 -21.44
N THR A 73 -8.01 -8.28 -22.25
CA THR A 73 -8.50 -8.46 -23.63
C THR A 73 -7.54 -7.95 -24.70
N GLU A 74 -6.35 -7.48 -24.33
CA GLU A 74 -5.40 -6.91 -25.28
C GLU A 74 -4.51 -7.99 -25.93
N ALA A 75 -4.15 -7.79 -27.21
CA ALA A 75 -3.29 -8.71 -27.96
C ALA A 75 -1.86 -8.81 -27.40
N TYR A 76 -1.43 -7.82 -26.61
CA TYR A 76 -0.12 -7.77 -25.94
C TYR A 76 -0.31 -7.31 -24.49
N PRO A 77 -0.72 -8.20 -23.57
CA PRO A 77 -0.97 -7.82 -22.19
C PRO A 77 0.32 -7.38 -21.49
N SER A 78 0.20 -6.36 -20.65
CA SER A 78 1.27 -5.94 -19.75
C SER A 78 1.53 -7.05 -18.71
N THR A 79 2.81 -7.28 -18.39
CA THR A 79 3.25 -8.31 -17.41
C THR A 79 4.21 -7.76 -16.37
N GLN A 80 4.37 -6.43 -16.28
CA GLN A 80 5.37 -5.84 -15.40
C GLN A 80 4.98 -6.02 -13.93
N LEU A 81 3.71 -5.77 -13.60
CA LEU A 81 3.18 -6.00 -12.27
C LEU A 81 3.13 -7.50 -11.96
N ALA A 82 2.64 -8.32 -12.88
CA ALA A 82 2.60 -9.78 -12.74
C ALA A 82 3.97 -10.35 -12.39
N ASN A 83 5.03 -9.86 -13.04
CA ASN A 83 6.41 -10.29 -12.78
C ASN A 83 6.96 -9.83 -11.41
N SER A 84 6.38 -8.78 -10.82
CA SER A 84 6.79 -8.26 -9.52
C SER A 84 6.15 -9.00 -8.34
N VAL A 85 5.02 -9.68 -8.57
CA VAL A 85 4.33 -10.48 -7.55
C VAL A 85 5.16 -11.73 -7.25
N GLN A 86 5.60 -11.84 -6.01
CA GLN A 86 6.29 -13.02 -5.50
C GLN A 86 5.27 -14.05 -4.99
N ARG A 87 4.31 -13.59 -4.18
CA ARG A 87 3.26 -14.43 -3.56
C ARG A 87 1.99 -13.63 -3.34
N MET A 88 0.84 -14.30 -3.33
CA MET A 88 -0.46 -13.68 -3.03
C MET A 88 -1.37 -14.63 -2.25
N TRP A 89 -2.14 -14.08 -1.32
CA TRP A 89 -3.11 -14.81 -0.52
C TRP A 89 -4.42 -14.05 -0.34
N ARG A 90 -5.49 -14.81 -0.11
CA ARG A 90 -6.79 -14.31 0.32
C ARG A 90 -7.01 -14.65 1.78
N VAL A 91 -7.63 -13.72 2.48
CA VAL A 91 -7.99 -13.89 3.88
C VAL A 91 -9.50 -13.99 4.00
N PHE A 92 -9.93 -15.04 4.67
CA PHE A 92 -11.31 -15.38 4.94
C PHE A 92 -11.55 -15.41 6.44
N GLU A 93 -12.78 -15.12 6.84
CA GLU A 93 -13.27 -15.21 8.20
C GLU A 93 -14.41 -16.22 8.25
N ASP A 94 -14.31 -17.17 9.16
CA ASP A 94 -15.36 -18.12 9.52
C ASP A 94 -15.80 -17.82 10.96
N GLN A 95 -16.91 -18.39 11.42
CA GLN A 95 -17.56 -18.08 12.71
C GLN A 95 -16.61 -18.10 13.92
N ASN A 96 -15.53 -18.89 13.86
CA ASN A 96 -14.58 -19.06 14.96
C ASN A 96 -13.11 -18.79 14.59
N SER A 97 -12.78 -18.43 13.34
CA SER A 97 -11.38 -18.35 12.90
C SER A 97 -11.16 -17.52 11.64
N VAL A 98 -10.05 -16.77 11.60
CA VAL A 98 -9.51 -16.17 10.38
C VAL A 98 -8.61 -17.19 9.68
N ARG A 99 -8.93 -17.53 8.43
CA ARG A 99 -8.17 -18.46 7.59
C ARG A 99 -7.50 -17.72 6.45
N THR A 100 -6.24 -18.04 6.19
CA THR A 100 -5.51 -17.56 5.01
C THR A 100 -5.42 -18.69 4.00
N THR A 101 -5.84 -18.43 2.77
CA THR A 101 -5.63 -19.35 1.65
C THR A 101 -4.63 -18.72 0.69
N GLU A 102 -3.48 -19.37 0.55
CA GLU A 102 -2.52 -19.01 -0.48
C GLU A 102 -3.16 -19.27 -1.84
N LEU A 103 -3.20 -18.22 -2.67
CA LEU A 103 -3.81 -18.28 -3.99
C LEU A 103 -2.85 -18.82 -5.03
N ALA A 104 -1.58 -18.49 -4.88
CA ALA A 104 -0.52 -18.84 -5.81
C ALA A 104 0.83 -18.63 -5.14
N ASP A 105 1.68 -19.63 -5.28
CA ASP A 105 3.08 -19.60 -4.86
C ASP A 105 3.99 -19.06 -6.00
N ARG A 106 3.42 -18.72 -7.18
CA ARG A 106 4.19 -18.40 -8.39
C ARG A 106 3.56 -17.37 -9.33
N THR A 107 4.45 -16.62 -9.97
CA THR A 107 4.27 -15.73 -11.14
C THR A 107 3.61 -16.39 -12.37
N ARG A 108 3.35 -17.70 -12.35
CA ARG A 108 2.71 -18.45 -13.45
C ARG A 108 1.17 -18.43 -13.38
N ASP A 109 0.62 -18.10 -12.21
CA ASP A 109 -0.83 -18.14 -11.98
C ASP A 109 -1.51 -16.78 -12.27
N PHE A 110 -0.72 -15.73 -12.48
CA PHE A 110 -1.17 -14.40 -12.89
C PHE A 110 -0.51 -14.01 -14.22
N PRO A 111 -1.06 -14.47 -15.36
CA PRO A 111 -0.43 -14.26 -16.66
C PRO A 111 -0.42 -12.79 -17.09
N THR A 112 -1.30 -11.94 -16.53
CA THR A 112 -1.43 -10.53 -16.88
C THR A 112 -1.45 -9.62 -15.65
N ASP A 113 -1.05 -8.36 -15.83
CA ASP A 113 -1.15 -7.33 -14.77
C ASP A 113 -2.62 -7.13 -14.34
N GLY A 114 -3.55 -7.28 -15.27
CA GLY A 114 -4.99 -7.26 -15.02
C GLY A 114 -5.44 -8.31 -14.01
N ASP A 115 -4.91 -9.53 -14.05
CA ASP A 115 -5.28 -10.59 -13.10
C ASP A 115 -4.85 -10.25 -11.67
N VAL A 116 -3.68 -9.63 -11.52
CA VAL A 116 -3.18 -9.15 -10.22
C VAL A 116 -4.08 -8.04 -9.67
N ILE A 117 -4.36 -7.03 -10.50
CA ILE A 117 -5.25 -5.91 -10.14
C ILE A 117 -6.65 -6.40 -9.81
N ARG A 118 -7.14 -7.42 -10.53
CA ARG A 118 -8.43 -8.04 -10.28
C ARG A 118 -8.52 -8.66 -8.88
N LEU A 119 -7.51 -9.42 -8.48
CA LEU A 119 -7.48 -10.06 -7.17
C LEU A 119 -7.26 -9.08 -6.02
N LEU A 120 -6.47 -8.03 -6.26
CA LEU A 120 -6.32 -6.93 -5.32
C LEU A 120 -7.58 -6.06 -5.23
N SER A 121 -8.46 -6.12 -6.22
CA SER A 121 -9.71 -5.36 -6.27
C SER A 121 -10.96 -6.18 -5.88
N GLU A 122 -10.78 -7.35 -5.27
CA GLU A 122 -11.89 -8.18 -4.80
C GLU A 122 -12.55 -7.53 -3.56
N PRO A 123 -13.86 -7.23 -3.60
CA PRO A 123 -14.59 -6.67 -2.47
C PRO A 123 -14.84 -7.72 -1.39
N SER A 124 -14.92 -7.30 -0.13
CA SER A 124 -15.36 -8.18 0.97
C SER A 124 -16.78 -8.64 0.68
N HIS A 125 -17.01 -9.95 0.69
CA HIS A 125 -18.33 -10.53 0.42
C HIS A 125 -18.48 -11.84 1.18
N ASP A 126 -19.73 -12.19 1.47
CA ASP A 126 -20.06 -13.46 2.10
C ASP A 126 -20.11 -14.57 1.06
N LEU A 127 -19.48 -15.68 1.39
CA LEU A 127 -19.47 -16.92 0.62
C LEU A 127 -20.51 -17.89 1.21
N PRO A 128 -20.99 -18.84 0.39
CA PRO A 128 -21.82 -19.93 0.89
C PRO A 128 -21.14 -20.66 2.05
N GLY A 129 -21.90 -20.99 3.10
CA GLY A 129 -21.37 -21.67 4.28
C GLY A 129 -20.97 -20.76 5.45
N GLY A 130 -21.30 -19.47 5.39
CA GLY A 130 -21.05 -18.53 6.51
C GLY A 130 -19.59 -18.06 6.60
N VAL A 131 -18.80 -18.30 5.56
CA VAL A 131 -17.43 -17.79 5.43
C VAL A 131 -17.49 -16.44 4.73
N ARG A 132 -16.76 -15.46 5.23
CA ARG A 132 -16.65 -14.12 4.66
C ARG A 132 -15.26 -13.90 4.09
N TYR A 133 -15.17 -13.50 2.83
CA TYR A 133 -13.91 -12.97 2.30
C TYR A 133 -13.66 -11.56 2.84
N LEU A 134 -12.46 -11.31 3.36
CA LEU A 134 -12.11 -10.04 3.99
C LEU A 134 -11.24 -9.16 3.08
N TYR A 135 -10.12 -9.69 2.61
CA TYR A 135 -9.12 -8.94 1.86
C TYR A 135 -8.07 -9.83 1.18
N SER A 136 -7.34 -9.23 0.24
CA SER A 136 -6.20 -9.84 -0.45
C SER A 136 -4.90 -9.21 0.03
N VAL A 137 -3.82 -9.98 0.01
CA VAL A 137 -2.49 -9.48 0.30
C VAL A 137 -1.51 -10.04 -0.72
N ALA A 138 -0.58 -9.20 -1.17
CA ALA A 138 0.47 -9.58 -2.11
C ALA A 138 1.85 -9.20 -1.57
N LEU A 139 2.80 -10.13 -1.69
CA LEU A 139 4.23 -9.86 -1.56
C LEU A 139 4.75 -9.41 -2.92
N LEU A 140 5.19 -8.16 -2.97
CA LEU A 140 5.60 -7.49 -4.20
C LEU A 140 7.05 -7.06 -4.11
N ARG A 141 7.75 -7.19 -5.24
CA ARG A 141 8.97 -6.45 -5.50
C ARG A 141 8.62 -5.01 -5.90
N SER A 142 9.51 -4.09 -5.56
CA SER A 142 9.50 -2.72 -6.08
C SER A 142 9.29 -2.66 -7.59
N LEU A 143 8.27 -1.91 -8.02
CA LEU A 143 8.03 -1.60 -9.44
C LEU A 143 8.95 -0.48 -9.93
N SER A 144 9.37 0.40 -9.03
CA SER A 144 10.34 1.46 -9.24
C SER A 144 11.76 1.03 -8.79
N GLY A 145 12.82 1.72 -9.23
CA GLY A 145 14.21 1.41 -8.84
C GLY A 145 15.17 1.14 -10.01
N SER A 146 16.44 0.92 -9.70
CA SER A 146 17.48 0.70 -10.70
C SER A 146 17.30 -0.65 -11.40
N ALA A 147 17.71 -0.76 -12.67
CA ALA A 147 17.58 -2.00 -13.43
C ALA A 147 18.30 -3.19 -12.76
N SER A 148 19.39 -2.92 -12.03
CA SER A 148 20.12 -3.90 -11.21
C SER A 148 19.31 -4.46 -10.04
N GLU A 149 18.35 -3.70 -9.50
CA GLU A 149 17.48 -4.11 -8.38
C GLU A 149 16.20 -4.81 -8.87
N LYS A 150 15.80 -4.58 -10.13
CA LYS A 150 14.54 -5.11 -10.69
C LYS A 150 14.61 -6.59 -11.05
N GLY A 151 15.76 -7.10 -11.50
CA GLY A 151 16.01 -8.51 -11.82
C GLY A 151 15.01 -9.14 -12.83
N GLY A 152 15.30 -10.36 -13.28
CA GLY A 152 14.39 -11.13 -14.14
C GLY A 152 13.29 -11.85 -13.35
N ARG A 153 12.50 -12.68 -14.06
CA ARG A 153 11.50 -13.64 -13.52
C ARG A 153 12.07 -14.74 -12.58
N ALA A 154 13.32 -14.59 -12.13
CA ALA A 154 13.97 -15.60 -11.31
C ALA A 154 13.44 -15.53 -9.86
N PRO A 155 13.07 -16.68 -9.27
CA PRO A 155 12.45 -16.76 -7.94
C PRO A 155 13.39 -16.38 -6.77
N ASP A 156 14.69 -16.16 -7.01
CA ASP A 156 15.70 -16.01 -5.97
C ASP A 156 16.44 -14.66 -5.99
N ASN A 157 15.79 -13.60 -6.48
CA ASN A 157 16.40 -12.27 -6.52
C ASN A 157 16.34 -11.57 -5.14
N ARG A 158 17.18 -12.04 -4.21
CA ARG A 158 17.31 -11.57 -2.82
C ARG A 158 17.72 -10.10 -2.66
N ILE A 159 18.13 -9.43 -3.74
CA ILE A 159 18.71 -8.08 -3.69
C ILE A 159 17.63 -7.00 -3.93
N SER A 160 16.43 -7.41 -4.34
CA SER A 160 15.35 -6.48 -4.69
C SER A 160 14.55 -6.02 -3.46
N PHE A 161 14.32 -4.71 -3.33
CA PHE A 161 13.41 -4.17 -2.31
C PHE A 161 12.01 -4.77 -2.52
N SER A 162 11.45 -5.29 -1.43
CA SER A 162 10.15 -5.97 -1.44
C SER A 162 9.29 -5.44 -0.29
N TYR A 163 7.98 -5.48 -0.47
CA TYR A 163 7.00 -5.03 0.52
C TYR A 163 5.73 -5.88 0.43
N LEU A 164 4.92 -5.81 1.49
CA LEU A 164 3.61 -6.45 1.53
C LEU A 164 2.53 -5.42 1.30
N LEU A 165 1.67 -5.66 0.30
CA LEU A 165 0.50 -4.85 0.01
C LEU A 165 -0.75 -5.59 0.47
N LYS A 166 -1.41 -5.07 1.50
CA LYS A 166 -2.77 -5.46 1.89
C LYS A 166 -3.78 -4.57 1.17
N SER A 167 -4.69 -5.17 0.42
CA SER A 167 -5.78 -4.46 -0.25
C SER A 167 -7.11 -4.91 0.33
N GLN A 168 -7.86 -3.97 0.91
CA GLN A 168 -9.21 -4.21 1.43
C GLN A 168 -10.19 -3.31 0.71
N ILE A 169 -11.28 -3.89 0.24
CA ILE A 169 -12.39 -3.14 -0.35
C ILE A 169 -13.63 -3.43 0.47
N LEU A 170 -14.14 -2.37 1.08
CA LEU A 170 -15.30 -2.41 1.95
C LEU A 170 -16.46 -1.74 1.19
N PRO A 171 -17.52 -2.49 0.83
CA PRO A 171 -18.74 -1.86 0.32
C PRO A 171 -19.30 -0.94 1.41
N ILE A 172 -19.76 0.25 1.01
CA ILE A 172 -20.39 1.16 1.96
C ILE A 172 -21.82 0.66 2.21
N ASP A 173 -22.01 -0.03 3.32
CA ASP A 173 -23.33 -0.39 3.77
C ASP A 173 -24.07 0.88 4.21
N THR A 174 -25.06 1.28 3.40
CA THR A 174 -25.97 2.37 3.70
C THR A 174 -27.34 1.80 4.02
N THR A 175 -27.40 0.84 4.96
CA THR A 175 -28.66 0.37 5.52
C THR A 175 -29.30 1.50 6.33
N ILE A 176 -30.10 2.33 5.67
CA ILE A 176 -31.21 2.99 6.34
C ILE A 176 -32.28 1.89 6.48
N PRO A 177 -32.67 1.49 7.69
CA PRO A 177 -33.72 0.48 7.86
C PRO A 177 -34.96 0.94 7.10
N PHE A 178 -35.51 0.06 6.26
CA PHE A 178 -36.74 0.32 5.50
C PHE A 178 -37.88 0.82 6.41
N GLU A 179 -37.90 0.37 7.66
CA GLU A 179 -38.86 0.83 8.67
C GLU A 179 -38.73 2.32 9.00
N THR A 180 -37.52 2.87 8.98
CA THR A 180 -37.26 4.30 9.27
C THR A 180 -37.74 5.18 8.13
N LEU A 181 -37.55 4.74 6.88
CA LEU A 181 -38.08 5.46 5.70
C LEU A 181 -39.60 5.34 5.61
N THR A 182 -40.16 4.16 5.87
CA THR A 182 -41.61 3.94 5.86
C THR A 182 -42.30 4.76 6.94
N ARG A 183 -41.73 4.89 8.14
CA ARG A 183 -42.24 5.77 9.20
C ARG A 183 -42.15 7.25 8.84
N ALA A 184 -41.08 7.70 8.18
CA ALA A 184 -40.97 9.07 7.70
C ALA A 184 -42.04 9.39 6.64
N VAL A 185 -42.28 8.47 5.70
CA VAL A 185 -43.33 8.63 4.67
C VAL A 185 -44.74 8.59 5.27
N THR A 186 -45.00 7.67 6.20
CA THR A 186 -46.34 7.54 6.82
C THR A 186 -46.66 8.72 7.75
N ASN A 187 -45.65 9.30 8.40
CA ASN A 187 -45.83 10.49 9.24
C ASN A 187 -45.96 11.79 8.44
N GLN A 188 -45.39 11.88 7.23
CA GLN A 188 -45.59 13.03 6.35
C GLN A 188 -47.01 13.09 5.74
N VAL A 189 -47.65 11.95 5.47
CA VAL A 189 -49.04 11.92 4.94
C VAL A 189 -50.05 12.51 5.93
N ASN A 190 -49.75 12.53 7.24
CA ASN A 190 -50.63 13.07 8.27
C ASN A 190 -50.26 14.49 8.77
N LEU A 191 -49.17 15.10 8.27
CA LEU A 191 -48.72 16.42 8.75
C LEU A 191 -48.92 17.57 7.75
N ASP A 192 -49.29 17.30 6.48
CA ASP A 192 -49.41 18.32 5.43
C ASP A 192 -50.86 18.70 5.04
N VAL A 193 -51.82 18.66 5.97
CA VAL A 193 -53.13 19.35 5.78
C VAL A 193 -53.10 20.78 6.31
N ALA A 194 -52.01 21.19 6.99
CA ALA A 194 -51.89 22.52 7.57
C ALA A 194 -50.56 23.20 7.18
N ASN A 195 -50.60 23.85 6.01
CA ASN A 195 -49.79 25.00 5.62
C ASN A 195 -48.38 24.74 5.05
N THR A 196 -48.26 25.03 3.75
CA THR A 196 -47.06 25.52 3.04
C THR A 196 -45.81 24.64 3.05
N LEU A 197 -45.83 23.47 2.41
CA LEU A 197 -44.61 22.76 2.02
C LEU A 197 -44.82 21.96 0.72
N GLU A 198 -43.79 21.97 -0.12
CA GLU A 198 -43.69 21.34 -1.45
C GLU A 198 -44.13 19.86 -1.39
N THR A 199 -45.21 19.51 -2.08
CA THR A 199 -45.74 18.13 -2.11
C THR A 199 -44.79 17.22 -2.87
N VAL A 200 -43.80 16.66 -2.17
CA VAL A 200 -42.88 15.66 -2.74
C VAL A 200 -43.69 14.43 -3.12
N THR A 201 -43.74 14.13 -4.41
CA THR A 201 -44.56 13.04 -4.94
C THR A 201 -43.93 11.68 -4.61
N LEU A 202 -44.77 10.64 -4.44
CA LEU A 202 -44.31 9.24 -4.23
C LEU A 202 -43.34 8.75 -5.32
N GLY A 203 -43.40 9.33 -6.52
CA GLY A 203 -42.47 9.06 -7.62
C GLY A 203 -41.06 9.57 -7.34
N GLU A 204 -40.93 10.77 -6.78
CA GLU A 204 -39.64 11.38 -6.44
C GLU A 204 -38.96 10.66 -5.27
N LEU A 205 -39.75 10.22 -4.27
CA LEU A 205 -39.22 9.41 -3.18
C LEU A 205 -38.69 8.05 -3.67
N ARG A 206 -39.39 7.38 -4.58
CA ARG A 206 -38.91 6.14 -5.22
C ARG A 206 -37.68 6.35 -6.11
N GLN A 207 -37.59 7.50 -6.80
CA GLN A 207 -36.40 7.83 -7.59
C GLN A 207 -35.19 8.13 -6.71
N ARG A 208 -35.40 8.86 -5.61
CA ARG A 208 -34.38 9.09 -4.58
C ARG A 208 -33.92 7.75 -4.00
N GLU A 209 -34.84 6.87 -3.58
CA GLU A 209 -34.55 5.53 -3.08
C GLU A 209 -33.69 4.71 -4.06
N LYS A 210 -34.07 4.66 -5.35
CA LYS A 210 -33.26 4.01 -6.38
C LYS A 210 -31.88 4.66 -6.55
N GLY A 211 -31.79 5.97 -6.41
CA GLY A 211 -30.52 6.70 -6.38
C GLY A 211 -29.63 6.30 -5.19
N TRP A 212 -30.20 6.23 -3.99
CA TRP A 212 -29.52 5.81 -2.77
C TRP A 212 -29.06 4.36 -2.83
N LEU A 213 -29.91 3.44 -3.27
CA LEU A 213 -29.56 2.03 -3.50
C LEU A 213 -28.41 1.92 -4.49
N ARG A 214 -28.42 2.70 -5.57
CA ARG A 214 -27.32 2.72 -6.55
C ARG A 214 -26.02 3.25 -5.94
N LEU A 215 -26.07 4.25 -5.05
CA LEU A 215 -24.87 4.74 -4.38
C LEU A 215 -24.31 3.70 -3.40
N GLY A 216 -25.17 3.08 -2.59
CA GLY A 216 -24.76 2.03 -1.64
C GLY A 216 -24.20 0.78 -2.32
N THR A 217 -24.73 0.38 -3.47
CA THR A 217 -24.24 -0.81 -4.19
C THR A 217 -23.00 -0.55 -5.05
N ASN A 218 -22.74 0.70 -5.44
CA ASN A 218 -21.65 1.02 -6.36
C ASN A 218 -20.48 1.74 -5.69
N LEU A 219 -20.66 2.32 -4.50
CA LEU A 219 -19.59 3.03 -3.78
C LEU A 219 -18.93 2.09 -2.77
N SER A 220 -17.61 1.94 -2.89
CA SER A 220 -16.80 1.16 -1.96
C SER A 220 -15.64 1.99 -1.43
N GLU A 221 -15.33 1.83 -0.15
CA GLU A 221 -14.09 2.33 0.43
C GLU A 221 -12.97 1.33 0.16
N MET A 222 -11.90 1.83 -0.42
CA MET A 222 -10.69 1.07 -0.67
C MET A 222 -9.61 1.48 0.33
N ARG A 223 -9.03 0.50 1.00
CA ARG A 223 -7.94 0.67 1.97
C ARG A 223 -6.75 -0.16 1.52
N PHE A 224 -5.67 0.52 1.18
CA PHE A 224 -4.38 -0.11 0.99
C PHE A 224 -3.53 0.07 2.23
N THR A 225 -2.82 -0.97 2.60
CA THR A 225 -1.79 -0.86 3.63
C THR A 225 -0.54 -1.57 3.15
N ILE A 226 0.57 -0.83 3.12
CA ILE A 226 1.87 -1.34 2.69
C ILE A 226 2.78 -1.48 3.91
N TYR A 227 3.45 -2.62 4.01
CA TYR A 227 4.36 -2.96 5.10
C TYR A 227 5.75 -3.32 4.57
N TRP A 228 6.80 -2.81 5.23
CA TRP A 228 8.19 -3.17 4.91
C TRP A 228 9.11 -3.03 6.15
N PRO A 229 10.25 -3.74 6.17
CA PRO A 229 10.58 -4.88 5.31
C PRO A 229 9.63 -6.06 5.56
N PRO A 230 9.43 -6.97 4.60
CA PRO A 230 8.66 -8.19 4.81
C PRO A 230 9.40 -9.09 5.79
N ILE A 231 8.66 -9.76 6.67
CA ILE A 231 9.22 -10.71 7.62
C ILE A 231 9.35 -12.06 6.91
N PRO A 232 10.53 -12.69 6.91
CA PRO A 232 10.68 -14.01 6.30
C PRO A 232 9.69 -14.99 6.93
N GLU A 233 8.99 -15.75 6.09
CA GLU A 233 8.05 -16.82 6.48
C GLU A 233 6.78 -16.36 7.23
N ASP A 234 6.74 -15.12 7.75
CA ASP A 234 5.56 -14.48 8.33
C ASP A 234 5.10 -13.29 7.49
N TYR A 235 4.27 -13.59 6.50
CA TYR A 235 3.64 -12.59 5.66
C TYR A 235 2.23 -12.22 6.14
N SER A 236 1.92 -12.51 7.40
CA SER A 236 0.64 -12.11 7.99
C SER A 236 0.59 -10.59 8.17
N PRO A 237 -0.46 -9.91 7.69
CA PRO A 237 -0.62 -8.48 7.94
C PRO A 237 -0.77 -8.09 9.43
N ASP A 238 -0.88 -9.08 10.33
CA ASP A 238 -0.92 -8.89 11.78
C ASP A 238 0.47 -8.92 12.43
N ALA A 239 1.52 -9.23 11.66
CA ALA A 239 2.89 -9.20 12.14
C ALA A 239 3.34 -7.76 12.44
N ARG A 240 4.30 -7.63 13.37
CA ARG A 240 4.82 -6.33 13.81
C ARG A 240 5.84 -5.80 12.81
N TYR A 241 5.35 -5.13 11.77
CA TYR A 241 6.21 -4.47 10.78
C TYR A 241 6.82 -3.17 11.33
N LYS A 242 8.08 -2.92 10.97
CA LYS A 242 8.80 -1.70 11.34
C LYS A 242 8.16 -0.46 10.70
N ASN A 243 7.88 -0.54 9.40
CA ASN A 243 7.32 0.56 8.63
C ASN A 243 5.95 0.17 8.05
N LYS A 244 5.01 1.12 8.08
CA LYS A 244 3.63 0.97 7.62
C LYS A 244 3.14 2.27 7.02
N ILE A 245 2.50 2.20 5.86
CA ILE A 245 1.71 3.30 5.29
C ILE A 245 0.32 2.75 4.94
N ALA A 246 -0.72 3.52 5.26
CA ALA A 246 -2.09 3.21 4.85
C ALA A 246 -2.62 4.34 3.98
N LEU A 247 -3.26 3.97 2.87
CA LEU A 247 -3.90 4.86 1.93
C LEU A 247 -5.36 4.48 1.84
N ARG A 248 -6.23 5.49 1.75
CA ARG A 248 -7.67 5.29 1.64
C ARG A 248 -8.21 6.13 0.49
N THR A 249 -9.08 5.53 -0.29
CA THR A 249 -9.81 6.20 -1.36
C THR A 249 -11.19 5.59 -1.49
N PHE A 250 -12.11 6.33 -2.09
CA PHE A 250 -13.35 5.75 -2.57
C PHE A 250 -13.18 5.32 -4.02
N THR A 251 -13.88 4.26 -4.40
CA THR A 251 -14.01 3.80 -5.77
C THR A 251 -15.49 3.54 -6.05
N SER A 252 -15.90 3.85 -7.28
CA SER A 252 -17.27 3.62 -7.76
C SER A 252 -17.23 2.65 -8.93
N GLY A 253 -17.97 1.56 -8.84
CA GLY A 253 -17.99 0.55 -9.89
C GLY A 253 -18.99 -0.57 -9.61
N ALA A 254 -19.36 -1.29 -10.66
CA ALA A 254 -20.16 -2.49 -10.50
C ALA A 254 -19.24 -3.64 -10.09
N VAL A 255 -19.67 -4.47 -9.14
CA VAL A 255 -18.98 -5.73 -8.84
C VAL A 255 -19.37 -6.75 -9.89
N GLY A 256 -18.41 -7.25 -10.65
CA GLY A 256 -18.61 -8.28 -11.68
C GLY A 256 -17.86 -9.57 -11.36
N THR A 257 -18.37 -10.70 -11.82
CA THR A 257 -17.70 -12.01 -11.81
C THR A 257 -17.07 -12.30 -13.18
N ASN A 258 -16.05 -13.17 -13.23
CA ASN A 258 -15.43 -13.62 -14.49
C ASN A 258 -15.29 -15.14 -14.57
N SER A 259 -14.59 -15.60 -15.61
CA SER A 259 -14.17 -16.98 -15.86
C SER A 259 -13.41 -17.64 -14.71
N LEU A 260 -12.73 -16.86 -13.85
CA LEU A 260 -12.06 -17.36 -12.64
C LEU A 260 -12.96 -17.33 -11.40
N SER A 261 -14.23 -16.94 -11.53
CA SER A 261 -15.21 -16.77 -10.45
C SER A 261 -14.75 -15.83 -9.33
N VAL A 262 -13.85 -14.90 -9.64
CA VAL A 262 -13.36 -13.87 -8.70
C VAL A 262 -14.26 -12.65 -8.82
N TYR A 263 -14.73 -12.09 -7.71
CA TYR A 263 -15.44 -10.81 -7.73
C TYR A 263 -14.42 -9.68 -7.91
N SER A 264 -14.67 -8.74 -8.81
CA SER A 264 -13.78 -7.58 -8.98
C SER A 264 -14.56 -6.32 -9.28
N ILE A 265 -14.08 -5.18 -8.80
CA ILE A 265 -14.63 -3.89 -9.17
C ILE A 265 -14.35 -3.63 -10.66
N GLN A 266 -15.41 -3.41 -11.42
CA GLN A 266 -15.34 -2.83 -12.75
C GLN A 266 -15.73 -1.35 -12.65
N PRO A 267 -14.76 -0.43 -12.70
CA PRO A 267 -15.05 0.99 -12.66
C PRO A 267 -15.90 1.35 -13.88
N ARG A 268 -17.00 2.07 -13.63
CA ARG A 268 -17.82 2.59 -14.72
C ARG A 268 -17.20 3.88 -15.21
N ARG A 269 -16.79 3.90 -16.48
CA ARG A 269 -16.46 5.16 -17.16
C ARG A 269 -17.75 5.97 -17.26
N PHE A 270 -17.77 7.16 -16.65
CA PHE A 270 -18.78 8.16 -16.98
C PHE A 270 -18.43 8.64 -18.40
N LEU A 271 -19.20 8.19 -19.39
CA LEU A 271 -19.19 8.77 -20.73
C LEU A 271 -20.03 10.05 -20.74
#